data_AF-A0A6S7KIB8-F1
#
_entry.id   AF-A0A6S7KIB8-F1
#
_cell.length_a   1.000
_cell.length_b   1.000
_cell.length_c   1.000
_cell.angle_alpha   90.00
_cell.angle_beta   90.00
_cell.angle_gamma   90.00
#
_symmetry.space_group_name_H-M   'P 1'
#
loop_
_entity.id
_entity.type
_entity.pdbx_description
1 polymer ?
#
loop_
_entity_poly.entity_id
_entity_poly.type
_entity_poly.pdbx_seq_one_letter_code
_entity_poly.pdbx_strand_id
1 'polypeptide(L)'
;MANQGELQNRNKILQELNEKKKQLGQQTSATAAPFLPSHPPKVHEVPRHASEAHLLAQRQALEYANSISWGYFITQDSLHGNLILPVIPRFEPD
;
A
#
# COMPACT_ATOMS: atom_id res chain seq x y z
N MET A 1 -22.09 25.17 -27.01
CA MET A 1 -21.00 26.09 -26.61
C MET A 1 -20.36 25.50 -25.36
N ALA A 2 -19.22 24.82 -25.51
CA ALA A 2 -18.52 24.25 -24.35
C ALA A 2 -18.09 25.39 -23.42
N ASN A 3 -18.40 25.26 -22.13
CA ASN A 3 -18.16 26.29 -21.14
C ASN A 3 -16.65 26.46 -20.97
N GLN A 4 -16.10 27.65 -21.27
CA GLN A 4 -14.65 27.91 -21.27
C GLN A 4 -13.96 27.45 -19.97
N GLY A 5 -14.66 27.53 -18.82
CA GLY A 5 -14.16 27.04 -17.53
C GLY A 5 -14.03 25.52 -17.44
N GLU A 6 -14.91 24.77 -18.11
CA GLU A 6 -14.86 23.29 -18.15
C GLU A 6 -13.64 22.81 -18.96
N LEU A 7 -13.34 23.50 -20.07
CA LEU A 7 -12.15 23.23 -20.86
C LEU A 7 -10.86 23.48 -20.07
N GLN A 8 -10.80 24.54 -19.26
CA GLN A 8 -9.66 24.81 -18.41
C GLN A 8 -9.50 23.75 -17.32
N ASN A 9 -10.59 23.35 -16.67
CA ASN A 9 -10.57 22.30 -15.66
C ASN A 9 -10.09 20.96 -16.25
N ARG A 10 -10.60 20.60 -17.44
CA ARG A 10 -10.19 19.37 -18.14
C ARG A 10 -8.70 19.39 -18.51
N ASN A 11 -8.16 20.52 -18.95
CA ASN A 11 -6.73 20.64 -19.24
C ASN A 11 -5.88 20.50 -17.96
N LYS A 12 -6.32 21.10 -16.85
CA LYS A 12 -5.63 20.99 -15.56
C LYS A 12 -5.61 19.56 -15.03
N ILE A 13 -6.73 18.85 -15.11
CA ILE A 13 -6.84 17.44 -14.72
C ILE A 13 -5.92 16.57 -15.61
N LEU A 14 -5.91 16.80 -16.93
CA LEU A 14 -5.05 16.05 -17.85
C LEU A 14 -3.56 16.27 -17.55
N GLN A 15 -3.17 17.48 -17.17
CA GLN A 15 -1.80 17.79 -16.78
C GLN A 15 -1.39 17.04 -15.50
N GLU A 16 -2.23 17.10 -14.46
CA GLU A 16 -1.97 16.40 -13.19
C GLU A 16 -1.86 14.88 -13.37
N LEU A 17 -2.74 14.29 -14.19
CA LEU A 17 -2.69 12.86 -14.52
C LEU A 17 -1.39 12.47 -15.23
N ASN A 18 -0.88 13.32 -16.11
CA ASN A 18 0.36 13.05 -16.84
C ASN A 18 1.59 13.17 -15.93
N GLU A 19 1.60 14.15 -15.02
CA GLU A 19 2.65 14.29 -14.00
C GLU A 19 2.69 13.07 -13.07
N LYS A 20 1.52 12.61 -12.59
CA LYS A 20 1.43 11.42 -11.73
C LYS A 20 1.86 10.14 -12.45
N LYS A 21 1.50 10.00 -13.74
CA LYS A 21 1.95 8.87 -14.59
C LYS A 21 3.48 8.87 -14.77
N LYS A 22 4.09 10.03 -14.97
CA LYS A 22 5.57 10.16 -15.08
C LYS A 22 6.27 9.77 -13.78
N GLN A 23 5.69 10.09 -12.62
CA GLN A 23 6.22 9.67 -11.32
C GLN A 23 6.13 8.15 -11.12
N LEU A 24 5.02 7.53 -11.53
CA LEU A 24 4.81 6.09 -11.39
C LEU A 24 5.73 5.26 -12.31
N GLY A 25 6.06 5.76 -13.51
CA GLY A 25 6.93 5.07 -14.47
C GLY A 25 8.41 4.93 -14.04
N GLN A 26 8.85 5.60 -12.97
CA GLN A 26 10.21 5.47 -12.43
C GLN A 26 10.32 4.43 -11.31
N GLN A 27 9.20 3.87 -10.83
CA GLN A 27 9.20 2.72 -9.92
C GLN A 27 9.16 1.45 -10.76
N THR A 28 10.38 1.00 -11.03
CA THR A 28 10.79 -0.17 -11.81
C THR A 28 10.03 -1.45 -11.45
N SER A 29 9.50 -2.09 -12.50
CA SER A 29 9.60 -3.52 -12.81
C SER A 29 10.00 -4.46 -11.67
N ALA A 30 9.02 -5.15 -11.09
CA ALA A 30 9.27 -6.39 -10.36
C ALA A 30 8.41 -7.50 -10.98
N THR A 31 9.10 -8.36 -11.71
CA THR A 31 8.60 -9.59 -12.32
C THR A 31 7.90 -10.44 -11.26
N ALA A 32 6.63 -10.75 -11.48
CA ALA A 32 5.88 -11.69 -10.65
C ALA A 32 6.41 -13.11 -10.91
N ALA A 33 7.36 -13.55 -10.07
CA ALA A 33 7.67 -14.97 -9.93
C ALA A 33 6.82 -15.56 -8.81
N PRO A 34 6.24 -16.77 -8.97
CA PRO A 34 5.51 -17.42 -7.90
C PRO A 34 6.53 -18.01 -6.92
N PHE A 35 6.75 -17.35 -5.78
CA PHE A 35 7.54 -17.91 -4.69
C PHE A 35 6.61 -18.66 -3.72
N LEU A 36 6.66 -19.98 -3.78
CA LEU A 36 6.34 -20.86 -2.66
C LEU A 36 7.53 -20.84 -1.68
N PRO A 37 7.32 -20.63 -0.37
CA PRO A 37 8.32 -20.97 0.63
C PRO A 37 7.78 -21.97 1.65
N SER A 38 8.29 -23.20 1.57
CA SER A 38 8.20 -24.25 2.60
C SER A 38 9.27 -24.05 3.69
N HIS A 39 9.38 -22.86 4.25
CA HIS A 39 10.39 -22.55 5.28
C HIS A 39 9.86 -21.50 6.27
N PRO A 40 10.10 -21.67 7.58
CA PRO A 40 9.72 -20.66 8.56
C PRO A 40 10.51 -19.37 8.29
N PRO A 41 9.85 -18.19 8.24
CA PRO A 41 10.54 -16.94 7.97
C PRO A 41 11.48 -16.63 9.14
N LYS A 42 12.78 -16.59 8.85
CA LYS A 42 13.79 -16.04 9.75
C LYS A 42 13.49 -14.56 9.90
N VAL A 43 13.03 -14.16 11.09
CA VAL A 43 12.70 -12.77 11.44
C VAL A 43 13.96 -11.92 11.25
N HIS A 44 14.07 -11.23 10.12
CA HIS A 44 15.08 -10.19 9.94
C HIS A 44 14.54 -8.94 10.64
N GLU A 45 14.82 -8.84 11.93
CA GLU A 45 14.59 -7.61 12.69
C GLU A 45 15.68 -6.61 12.27
N VAL A 46 15.47 -5.95 11.13
CA VAL A 46 16.22 -4.73 10.81
C VAL A 46 15.44 -3.61 11.47
N PRO A 47 15.97 -2.91 12.48
CA PRO A 47 15.29 -1.77 13.08
C PRO A 47 15.22 -0.66 12.04
N ARG A 48 14.15 -0.62 11.26
CA ARG A 48 13.86 0.49 10.38
C ARG A 48 13.07 1.49 11.20
N HIS A 49 13.63 2.69 11.38
CA HIS A 49 12.87 3.83 11.87
C HIS A 49 11.76 4.15 10.87
N ALA A 50 10.56 3.60 11.12
CA ALA A 50 9.35 4.05 10.44
C ALA A 50 9.07 5.48 10.89
N SER A 51 8.85 6.39 9.94
CA SER A 51 8.40 7.74 10.27
C SER A 51 7.03 7.68 10.97
N GLU A 52 6.72 8.66 11.83
CA GLU A 52 5.42 8.73 12.51
C GLU A 52 4.25 8.71 11.50
N ALA A 53 4.41 9.39 10.36
CA ALA A 53 3.44 9.37 9.28
C ALA A 53 3.22 7.96 8.71
N HIS A 54 4.29 7.15 8.59
CA HIS A 54 4.19 5.78 8.10
C HIS A 54 3.48 4.86 9.10
N LEU A 55 3.73 5.02 10.40
CA LEU A 55 3.03 4.29 11.45
C LEU A 55 1.53 4.63 11.48
N LEU A 56 1.19 5.92 11.33
CA LEU A 56 -0.20 6.35 11.26
C LEU A 56 -0.92 5.74 10.04
N ALA A 57 -0.25 5.70 8.89
CA ALA A 57 -0.80 5.09 7.68
C ALA A 57 -1.07 3.59 7.85
N GLN A 58 -0.15 2.84 8.49
CA GLN A 58 -0.34 1.42 8.80
C GLN A 58 -1.57 1.21 9.70
N ARG A 59 -1.72 2.02 10.74
CA ARG A 59 -2.86 1.98 11.65
C ARG A 59 -4.18 2.26 10.91
N GLN A 60 -4.22 3.31 10.11
CA GLN A 60 -5.41 3.68 9.35
C GLN A 60 -5.82 2.59 8.36
N ALA A 61 -4.85 1.98 7.67
CA ALA A 61 -5.11 0.88 6.75
C ALA A 61 -5.71 -0.34 7.48
N LEU A 62 -5.19 -0.68 8.66
CA LEU A 62 -5.70 -1.78 9.48
C LEU A 62 -7.13 -1.52 9.98
N GLU A 63 -7.40 -0.31 10.50
CA GLU A 63 -8.73 0.08 10.96
C GLU A 63 -9.76 0.05 9.82
N TYR A 64 -9.39 0.56 8.65
CA TYR A 64 -10.26 0.52 7.47
C TYR A 64 -10.57 -0.92 7.05
N ALA A 65 -9.57 -1.79 6.95
CA ALA A 65 -9.77 -3.19 6.59
C ALA A 65 -10.71 -3.91 7.56
N ASN A 66 -10.55 -3.70 8.88
CA ASN A 66 -11.44 -4.27 9.90
C ASN A 66 -12.87 -3.73 9.81
N SER A 67 -13.07 -2.53 9.24
CA SER A 67 -14.40 -1.93 9.09
C SER A 67 -15.19 -2.48 7.88
N ILE A 68 -14.51 -3.01 6.87
CA ILE A 68 -15.14 -3.47 5.61
C ILE A 68 -14.97 -4.97 5.35
N SER A 69 -14.12 -5.64 6.13
CA SER A 69 -13.77 -7.05 5.93
C SER A 69 -13.76 -7.79 7.25
N TRP A 70 -14.09 -9.07 7.17
CA TRP A 70 -14.07 -10.05 8.27
C TRP A 70 -12.77 -10.88 8.28
N GLY A 71 -11.82 -10.58 7.39
CA GLY A 71 -10.50 -11.20 7.37
C GLY A 71 -9.61 -10.76 8.53
N TYR A 72 -8.57 -11.53 8.83
CA TYR A 72 -7.56 -11.17 9.81
C TYR A 72 -6.39 -10.48 9.13
N PHE A 73 -6.00 -9.32 9.65
CA PHE A 73 -4.95 -8.48 9.08
C PHE A 73 -3.91 -8.12 10.13
N ILE A 74 -2.67 -7.96 9.70
CA ILE A 74 -1.58 -7.38 10.49
C ILE A 74 -0.94 -6.23 9.74
N THR A 75 -0.34 -5.28 10.44
CA THR A 75 0.45 -4.18 9.84
C THR A 75 1.80 -4.68 9.33
N GLN A 76 2.34 -3.98 8.33
CA GLN A 76 3.67 -4.26 7.78
C GLN A 76 4.39 -2.95 7.42
N ASP A 77 5.72 -2.95 7.51
CA ASP A 77 6.61 -1.82 7.19
C ASP A 77 6.89 -1.67 5.68
N SER A 78 5.90 -1.95 4.84
CA SER A 78 6.11 -1.96 3.39
C SER A 78 6.13 -0.56 2.79
N LEU A 79 7.19 -0.26 2.02
CA LEU A 79 7.30 0.96 1.23
C LEU A 79 6.57 0.89 -0.13
N HIS A 80 5.97 -0.26 -0.47
CA HIS A 80 5.35 -0.54 -1.78
C HIS A 80 3.82 -0.66 -1.71
N GLY A 81 3.19 -0.13 -0.66
CA GLY A 81 1.73 -0.12 -0.50
C GLY A 81 1.14 -1.34 0.18
N ASN A 82 1.95 -2.32 0.62
CA ASN A 82 1.47 -3.45 1.42
C ASN A 82 1.47 -3.09 2.91
N LEU A 83 0.73 -2.05 3.31
CA LEU A 83 0.70 -1.58 4.70
C LEU A 83 0.05 -2.58 5.66
N ILE A 84 -0.79 -3.47 5.13
CA ILE A 84 -1.39 -4.59 5.86
C ILE A 84 -1.29 -5.87 5.02
N LEU A 85 -1.22 -7.01 5.70
CA LEU A 85 -1.24 -8.33 5.08
C LEU A 85 -2.38 -9.18 5.64
N PRO A 86 -3.16 -9.87 4.79
CA PRO A 86 -4.11 -10.87 5.26
C PRO A 86 -3.36 -12.07 5.83
N VAL A 87 -3.81 -12.59 6.97
CA VAL A 87 -3.18 -13.70 7.68
C VAL A 87 -4.21 -14.70 8.21
N ILE A 88 -3.73 -15.86 8.64
CA ILE A 88 -4.51 -16.81 9.43
C ILE A 88 -4.40 -16.41 10.91
N PRO A 89 -5.50 -16.45 11.69
CA PRO A 89 -5.47 -16.22 13.14
C PRO A 89 -4.38 -17.01 13.84
N ARG A 90 -3.69 -16.37 14.78
CA ARG A 90 -2.76 -17.03 15.69
C ARG A 90 -3.46 -17.20 17.03
N PHE A 91 -3.42 -18.41 17.55
CA PHE A 91 -3.88 -18.74 18.89
C PHE A 91 -2.65 -19.08 19.71
N GLU A 92 -2.49 -18.45 20.87
CA GLU A 92 -1.45 -18.86 21.82
C GLU A 92 -1.87 -20.21 22.43
N PRO A 93 -0.93 -21.16 22.62
CA PRO A 93 -1.22 -22.38 23.37
C PRO A 93 -1.49 -22.02 24.84
N ASP A 94 -2.56 -22.56 25.40
CA ASP A 94 -2.91 -22.43 26.83
C ASP A 94 -1.84 -23.03 27.76
#